data_AF-A0A811LIZ3-F1
#
_entry.id   AF-A0A811LIZ3-F1
#
_cell.length_a   1.000
_cell.length_b   1.000
_cell.length_c   1.000
_cell.angle_alpha   90.00
_cell.angle_beta   90.00
_cell.angle_gamma   90.00
#
_symmetry.space_group_name_H-M   'P 1'
#
loop_
_entity.id
_entity.type
_entity.pdbx_description
1 polymer ?
#
loop_
_entity_poly.entity_id
_entity_poly.type
_entity_poly.pdbx_seq_one_letter_code
_entity_poly.pdbx_strand_id
1 'polypeptide(L)'
;MSSTNNPTPSISAPATNNERNPKPFHWPFENREYDFSRLKDGYDVLYKKLVDYTEKIIENGQSLTLQKKWDMYRLSEIVCFANRNAADMIVLTYHTIVFKNSTCHVCLEEESVDPMYCLQCCKVIGCRKCLEEWLEEEQKKTFTVKCLNCQRRSFSEFPMFYPAKL
;
A
#
# COMPACT_ATOMS: atom_id res chain seq x y z
N MET A 1 -47.50 -56.79 -6.67
CA MET A 1 -47.77 -55.62 -5.81
C MET A 1 -46.53 -55.41 -4.97
N SER A 2 -45.64 -54.54 -5.44
CA SER A 2 -44.29 -54.37 -4.89
C SER A 2 -44.24 -53.01 -4.19
N SER A 3 -44.19 -53.01 -2.86
CA SER A 3 -44.07 -51.80 -2.05
C SER A 3 -42.61 -51.34 -1.99
N THR A 4 -42.33 -50.14 -2.47
CA THR A 4 -41.04 -49.48 -2.40
C THR A 4 -40.93 -48.65 -1.10
N ASN A 5 -39.98 -49.01 -0.24
CA ASN A 5 -39.60 -48.24 0.94
C ASN A 5 -38.58 -47.17 0.52
N ASN A 6 -38.91 -45.88 0.70
CA ASN A 6 -37.94 -44.78 0.58
C ASN A 6 -37.30 -44.50 1.95
N PRO A 7 -35.95 -44.41 2.06
CA PRO A 7 -35.28 -44.04 3.30
C PRO A 7 -35.21 -42.51 3.48
N THR A 8 -35.48 -42.07 4.70
CA THR A 8 -35.39 -40.68 5.18
C THR A 8 -33.92 -40.23 5.30
N PRO A 9 -33.53 -39.00 4.88
CA PRO A 9 -32.17 -38.51 5.05
C PRO A 9 -31.89 -38.06 6.49
N SER A 10 -30.79 -38.56 7.06
CA SER A 10 -30.26 -38.16 8.36
C SER A 10 -29.54 -36.81 8.27
N ILE A 11 -30.00 -35.82 9.04
CA ILE A 11 -29.35 -34.50 9.18
C ILE A 11 -28.19 -34.63 10.18
N SER A 12 -26.97 -34.55 9.68
CA SER A 12 -25.75 -34.46 10.50
C SER A 12 -25.52 -33.02 11.00
N ALA A 13 -25.23 -32.89 12.30
CA ALA A 13 -24.94 -31.63 12.98
C ALA A 13 -23.65 -30.94 12.46
N PRO A 14 -23.56 -29.59 12.51
CA PRO A 14 -22.40 -28.86 12.00
C PRO A 14 -21.19 -28.98 12.94
N ALA A 15 -20.03 -29.22 12.34
CA ALA A 15 -18.73 -29.27 13.01
C ALA A 15 -18.37 -27.89 13.58
N THR A 16 -18.03 -27.86 14.88
CA THR A 16 -17.51 -26.66 15.54
C THR A 16 -16.09 -26.37 15.07
N ASN A 17 -15.92 -25.21 14.42
CA ASN A 17 -14.63 -24.72 13.94
C ASN A 17 -13.74 -24.37 15.13
N ASN A 18 -12.66 -25.13 15.28
CA ASN A 18 -11.62 -24.94 16.28
C ASN A 18 -10.83 -23.66 15.98
N GLU A 19 -10.82 -22.73 16.93
CA GLU A 19 -10.14 -21.44 16.89
C GLU A 19 -8.63 -21.63 16.64
N ARG A 20 -8.16 -21.28 15.44
CA ARG A 20 -6.72 -21.14 15.18
C ARG A 20 -6.26 -19.82 15.77
N ASN A 21 -5.69 -19.87 16.97
CA ASN A 21 -4.91 -18.76 17.51
C ASN A 21 -3.69 -18.52 16.59
N PRO A 22 -3.59 -17.39 15.87
CA PRO A 22 -2.45 -17.13 15.00
C PRO A 22 -1.20 -16.93 15.87
N LYS A 23 -0.14 -17.71 15.61
CA LYS A 23 1.14 -17.50 16.28
C LYS A 23 1.68 -16.11 15.93
N PRO A 24 2.25 -15.36 16.89
CA PRO A 24 2.87 -14.07 16.61
C PRO A 24 4.01 -14.26 15.61
N PHE A 25 3.99 -13.45 14.55
CA PHE A 25 5.01 -13.41 13.53
C PHE A 25 6.32 -12.86 14.15
N HIS A 26 7.35 -13.71 14.21
CA HIS A 26 8.65 -13.32 14.74
C HIS A 26 9.46 -12.64 13.63
N TRP A 27 9.75 -11.35 13.80
CA TRP A 27 10.56 -10.58 12.86
C TRP A 27 12.04 -10.96 12.99
N PRO A 28 12.74 -11.37 11.93
CA PRO A 28 14.14 -11.84 12.00
C PRO A 28 15.19 -10.71 11.92
N PHE A 29 14.82 -9.44 12.12
CA PHE A 29 15.68 -8.29 11.76
C PHE A 29 16.16 -7.42 12.93
N GLU A 30 16.17 -7.92 14.17
CA GLU A 30 16.50 -7.11 15.36
C GLU A 30 17.91 -6.48 15.41
N ASN A 31 18.80 -6.68 14.43
CA ASN A 31 20.21 -6.23 14.52
C ASN A 31 20.84 -5.67 13.23
N ARG A 32 20.11 -4.94 12.38
CA ARG A 32 20.73 -4.20 11.26
C ARG A 32 20.45 -2.70 11.38
N GLU A 33 21.51 -1.90 11.44
CA GLU A 33 21.42 -0.45 11.24
C GLU A 33 21.07 -0.19 9.78
N TYR A 34 19.82 0.19 9.54
CA TYR A 34 19.37 0.65 8.23
C TYR A 34 19.38 2.18 8.20
N ASP A 35 19.83 2.74 7.08
CA ASP A 35 19.74 4.19 6.84
C ASP A 35 18.28 4.55 6.51
N PHE A 36 17.50 4.75 7.57
CA PHE A 36 16.11 5.19 7.49
C PHE A 36 15.98 6.69 7.16
N SER A 37 17.08 7.42 6.88
CA SER A 37 17.04 8.88 6.64
C SER A 37 16.06 9.26 5.54
N ARG A 38 16.06 8.56 4.40
CA ARG A 38 15.12 8.82 3.29
C ARG A 38 13.66 8.48 3.60
N LEU A 39 13.42 7.45 4.41
CA LEU A 39 12.09 7.08 4.91
C LEU A 39 11.58 8.11 5.91
N LYS A 40 12.48 8.64 6.74
CA LYS A 40 12.23 9.73 7.68
C LYS A 40 11.91 11.02 6.93
N ASP A 41 12.66 11.38 5.89
CA ASP A 41 12.39 12.57 5.07
C ASP A 41 11.00 12.47 4.41
N GLY A 42 10.66 11.28 3.87
CA GLY A 42 9.32 11.03 3.32
C GLY A 42 8.21 11.13 4.37
N TYR A 43 8.46 10.65 5.59
CA TYR A 43 7.53 10.76 6.72
C TYR A 43 7.35 12.21 7.18
N ASP A 44 8.43 12.97 7.30
CA ASP A 44 8.42 14.36 7.75
C ASP A 44 7.66 15.26 6.75
N VAL A 45 7.80 15.01 5.45
CA VAL A 45 7.02 15.71 4.39
C VAL A 45 5.52 15.40 4.50
N LEU A 46 5.17 14.13 4.72
CA LEU A 46 3.78 13.66 4.89
C LEU A 46 3.09 14.30 6.10
N TYR A 47 3.79 14.22 7.23
CA TYR A 47 3.33 14.77 8.47
C TYR A 47 3.13 16.28 8.34
N LYS A 48 4.10 16.97 7.73
CA LYS A 48 4.02 18.40 7.47
C LYS A 48 2.82 18.77 6.62
N LYS A 49 2.52 18.05 5.53
CA LYS A 49 1.36 18.37 4.69
C LYS A 49 0.01 18.10 5.34
N LEU A 50 -0.07 17.07 6.19
CA LEU A 50 -1.23 16.83 7.05
C LEU A 50 -1.43 17.99 8.03
N VAL A 51 -0.35 18.46 8.65
CA VAL A 51 -0.36 19.63 9.54
C VAL A 51 -0.76 20.90 8.77
N ASP A 52 -0.11 21.21 7.65
CA ASP A 52 -0.39 22.40 6.80
C ASP A 52 -1.86 22.42 6.34
N TYR A 53 -2.42 21.27 5.98
CA TYR A 53 -3.84 21.15 5.62
C TYR A 53 -4.77 21.47 6.80
N THR A 54 -4.39 21.01 7.98
CA THR A 54 -5.13 21.27 9.23
C THR A 54 -5.10 22.75 9.58
N GLU A 55 -3.91 23.36 9.49
CA GLU A 55 -3.70 24.78 9.75
C GLU A 55 -4.54 25.64 8.79
N LYS A 56 -4.55 25.32 7.48
CA LYS A 56 -5.41 26.02 6.51
C LYS A 56 -6.89 25.95 6.84
N ILE A 57 -7.40 24.83 7.38
CA ILE A 57 -8.81 24.74 7.79
C ILE A 57 -9.10 25.68 8.97
N ILE A 58 -8.16 25.76 9.93
CA ILE A 58 -8.25 26.62 11.11
C ILE A 58 -8.17 28.10 10.70
N GLU A 59 -7.21 28.46 9.83
CA GLU A 59 -7.00 29.82 9.31
C GLU A 59 -8.19 30.33 8.50
N ASN A 60 -8.85 29.46 7.74
CA ASN A 60 -10.07 29.80 7.00
C ASN A 60 -11.31 30.00 7.91
N GLY A 61 -11.13 30.04 9.24
CA GLY A 61 -12.19 30.35 10.22
C GLY A 61 -13.25 29.28 10.36
N GLN A 62 -13.07 28.11 9.72
CA GLN A 62 -14.00 27.00 9.86
C GLN A 62 -13.69 26.24 11.15
N SER A 63 -14.52 26.43 12.18
CA SER A 63 -14.51 25.54 13.33
C SER A 63 -14.76 24.11 12.87
N LEU A 64 -13.76 23.25 13.04
CA LEU A 64 -13.94 21.82 12.87
C LEU A 64 -14.96 21.36 13.92
N THR A 65 -16.12 20.89 13.45
CA THR A 65 -17.06 20.18 14.32
C THR A 65 -16.32 19.03 15.00
N LEU A 66 -16.77 18.63 16.19
CA LEU A 66 -16.15 17.51 16.93
C LEU A 66 -15.98 16.28 16.02
N GLN A 67 -17.00 16.00 15.20
CA GLN A 67 -16.98 14.94 14.19
C GLN A 67 -15.84 15.10 13.18
N LYS A 68 -15.66 16.29 12.58
CA LYS A 68 -14.57 16.53 11.62
C LYS A 68 -13.18 16.40 12.27
N LYS A 69 -13.03 16.77 13.55
CA LYS A 69 -11.78 16.54 14.30
C LYS A 69 -11.50 15.05 14.46
N TRP A 70 -12.51 14.26 14.85
CA TRP A 70 -12.39 12.80 14.95
C TRP A 70 -12.07 12.13 13.60
N ASP A 71 -12.72 12.56 12.53
CA ASP A 71 -12.45 12.06 11.18
C ASP A 71 -11.01 12.36 10.75
N MET A 72 -10.47 13.53 11.10
CA MET A 72 -9.08 13.90 10.88
C MET A 72 -8.09 13.06 11.68
N TYR A 73 -8.32 12.86 12.98
CA TYR A 73 -7.48 11.98 13.80
C TYR A 73 -7.46 10.56 13.24
N ARG A 74 -8.62 10.04 12.86
CA ARG A 74 -8.74 8.72 12.24
C ARG A 74 -8.03 8.65 10.89
N LEU A 75 -8.11 9.71 10.08
CA LEU A 75 -7.37 9.80 8.82
C LEU A 75 -5.86 9.79 9.07
N SER A 76 -5.39 10.55 10.07
CA SER A 76 -3.98 10.57 10.48
C SER A 76 -3.49 9.19 10.93
N GLU A 77 -4.28 8.47 11.74
CA GLU A 77 -3.95 7.10 12.15
C GLU A 77 -3.88 6.15 10.94
N ILE A 78 -4.83 6.24 10.01
CA ILE A 78 -4.84 5.43 8.78
C ILE A 78 -3.62 5.73 7.92
N VAL A 79 -3.22 6.99 7.78
CA VAL A 79 -2.04 7.40 7.03
C VAL A 79 -0.76 6.89 7.71
N CYS A 80 -0.63 7.07 9.02
CA CYS A 80 0.50 6.54 9.79
C CYS A 80 0.61 5.01 9.69
N PHE A 81 -0.53 4.30 9.78
CA PHE A 81 -0.58 2.86 9.61
C PHE A 81 -0.19 2.44 8.20
N ALA A 82 -0.75 3.09 7.17
CA ALA A 82 -0.41 2.81 5.78
C ALA A 82 1.07 3.04 5.49
N ASN A 83 1.67 4.09 6.04
CA ASN A 83 3.09 4.41 5.88
C ASN A 83 4.01 3.42 6.60
N ARG A 84 3.67 2.98 7.82
CA ARG A 84 4.42 1.91 8.51
C ARG A 84 4.39 0.62 7.70
N ASN A 85 3.22 0.22 7.22
CA ASN A 85 3.10 -0.95 6.35
C ASN A 85 3.87 -0.76 5.03
N ALA A 86 3.94 0.45 4.47
CA ALA A 86 4.74 0.72 3.27
C ALA A 86 6.24 0.56 3.56
N ALA A 87 6.75 1.06 4.69
CA ALA A 87 8.14 0.86 5.11
C ALA A 87 8.48 -0.63 5.26
N ASP A 88 7.63 -1.38 5.97
CA ASP A 88 7.79 -2.82 6.15
C ASP A 88 7.76 -3.56 4.80
N MET A 89 6.85 -3.15 3.91
CA MET A 89 6.77 -3.71 2.56
C MET A 89 8.02 -3.40 1.74
N ILE A 90 8.61 -2.20 1.85
CA ILE A 90 9.86 -1.85 1.16
C ILE A 90 11.00 -2.75 1.64
N VAL A 91 11.18 -2.86 2.96
CA VAL A 91 12.26 -3.65 3.56
C VAL A 91 12.12 -5.13 3.19
N LEU A 92 10.92 -5.70 3.35
CA LEU A 92 10.65 -7.09 2.98
C LEU A 92 10.90 -7.33 1.49
N THR A 93 10.36 -6.45 0.65
CA THR A 93 10.45 -6.56 -0.80
C THR A 93 11.91 -6.51 -1.27
N TYR A 94 12.70 -5.58 -0.75
CA TYR A 94 14.12 -5.44 -1.10
C TYR A 94 14.95 -6.68 -0.75
N HIS A 95 14.66 -7.33 0.37
CA HIS A 95 15.43 -8.48 0.82
C HIS A 95 14.96 -9.83 0.27
N THR A 96 13.70 -9.94 -0.14
CA THR A 96 13.10 -11.24 -0.48
C THR A 96 12.78 -11.39 -1.95
N ILE A 97 12.68 -10.29 -2.70
CA ILE A 97 12.17 -10.32 -4.08
C ILE A 97 13.29 -10.00 -5.06
N VAL A 98 13.59 -10.98 -5.91
CA VAL A 98 14.43 -10.76 -7.11
C VAL A 98 13.53 -10.20 -8.20
N PHE A 99 13.66 -8.89 -8.45
CA PHE A 99 12.95 -8.24 -9.54
C PHE A 99 13.58 -8.61 -10.88
N LYS A 100 12.79 -9.25 -11.74
CA LYS A 100 13.12 -9.39 -13.16
C LYS A 100 12.76 -8.09 -13.86
N ASN A 101 13.70 -7.55 -14.65
CA ASN A 101 13.40 -6.40 -15.48
C ASN A 101 12.27 -6.75 -16.46
N SER A 102 11.48 -5.75 -16.84
CA SER A 102 10.38 -5.91 -17.78
C SER A 102 10.15 -4.63 -18.57
N THR A 103 9.21 -4.73 -19.50
CA THR A 103 8.78 -3.63 -20.35
C THR A 103 8.32 -2.44 -19.53
N CYS A 104 8.70 -1.24 -19.95
CA CYS A 104 8.19 -0.01 -19.36
C CYS A 104 6.78 0.28 -19.87
N HIS A 105 5.81 0.49 -18.97
CA HIS A 105 4.43 0.80 -19.39
C HIS A 105 4.22 2.23 -19.94
N VAL A 106 5.26 3.07 -19.93
CA VAL A 106 5.19 4.46 -20.42
C VAL A 106 5.89 4.58 -21.76
N CYS A 107 7.20 4.26 -21.85
CA CYS A 107 7.95 4.35 -23.11
C CYS A 107 7.89 3.08 -23.96
N LEU A 108 7.34 1.98 -23.44
CA LEU A 108 7.16 0.69 -24.13
C LEU A 108 8.45 -0.05 -24.52
N GLU A 109 9.62 0.44 -24.09
CA GLU A 109 10.89 -0.28 -24.21
C GLU A 109 10.85 -1.61 -23.48
N GLU A 110 11.40 -2.67 -24.09
CA GLU A 110 11.33 -4.05 -23.58
C GLU A 110 12.01 -4.24 -22.23
N GLU A 111 13.11 -3.51 -21.99
CA GLU A 111 13.80 -3.47 -20.72
C GLU A 111 13.78 -2.05 -20.15
N SER A 112 13.30 -1.92 -18.91
CA SER A 112 13.25 -0.63 -18.24
C SER A 112 14.65 -0.20 -17.80
N VAL A 113 15.03 1.04 -18.14
CA VAL A 113 16.26 1.69 -17.66
C VAL A 113 15.97 2.29 -16.27
N ASP A 114 16.78 1.92 -15.27
CA ASP A 114 16.55 2.29 -13.86
C ASP A 114 15.11 1.92 -13.42
N PRO A 115 14.82 0.61 -13.34
CA PRO A 115 13.46 0.12 -13.20
C PRO A 115 12.85 0.49 -11.84
N MET A 116 11.64 1.01 -11.89
CA MET A 116 10.74 1.16 -10.76
C MET A 116 9.78 -0.02 -10.70
N TYR A 117 9.46 -0.47 -9.50
CA TYR A 117 8.48 -1.53 -9.25
C TYR A 117 7.34 -1.02 -8.37
N CYS A 118 6.20 -1.68 -8.46
CA CYS A 118 5.08 -1.45 -7.54
C CYS A 118 5.20 -2.37 -6.32
N LEU A 119 5.20 -1.79 -5.11
CA LEU A 119 5.24 -2.55 -3.85
C LEU A 119 4.02 -3.47 -3.64
N GLN A 120 2.88 -3.17 -4.28
CA GLN A 120 1.67 -3.95 -4.08
C GLN A 120 1.61 -5.21 -4.94
N CYS A 121 2.23 -5.20 -6.14
CA CYS A 121 2.25 -6.36 -7.03
C CYS A 121 3.65 -6.93 -7.27
N CYS A 122 4.69 -6.28 -6.72
CA CYS A 122 6.09 -6.67 -6.79
C CYS A 122 6.56 -6.94 -8.22
N LYS A 123 6.13 -6.09 -9.16
CA LYS A 123 6.52 -6.15 -10.58
C LYS A 123 7.04 -4.81 -11.03
N VAL A 124 8.00 -4.83 -11.97
CA VAL A 124 8.46 -3.63 -12.66
C VAL A 124 7.29 -2.98 -13.39
N ILE A 125 7.23 -1.65 -13.32
CA ILE A 125 6.16 -0.84 -13.92
C ILE A 125 6.69 0.14 -14.96
N GLY A 126 7.97 0.50 -14.89
CA GLY A 126 8.60 1.37 -15.86
C GLY A 126 9.93 1.95 -15.43
N CYS A 127 10.53 2.72 -16.32
CA CYS A 127 11.73 3.52 -16.06
C CYS A 127 11.43 4.60 -15.03
N ARG A 128 12.41 4.94 -14.18
CA ARG A 128 12.28 6.02 -13.19
C ARG A 128 11.81 7.34 -13.82
N LYS A 129 12.56 7.84 -14.81
CA LYS A 129 12.25 9.13 -15.48
C LYS A 129 10.83 9.17 -16.03
N CYS A 130 10.43 8.11 -16.75
CA CYS A 130 9.11 8.04 -17.36
C CYS A 130 7.99 8.04 -16.31
N LEU A 131 8.20 7.41 -15.15
CA LEU A 131 7.22 7.41 -14.08
C LEU A 131 7.20 8.71 -13.30
N GLU A 132 8.34 9.38 -13.09
CA GLU A 132 8.40 10.70 -12.48
C GLU A 132 7.60 11.73 -13.30
N GLU A 133 7.86 11.80 -14.62
CA GLU A 133 7.13 12.67 -15.54
C GLU A 133 5.63 12.35 -15.56
N TRP A 134 5.26 11.07 -15.61
CA TRP A 134 3.86 10.65 -15.57
C TRP A 134 3.18 10.97 -14.24
N LEU A 135 3.87 10.78 -13.11
CA LEU A 135 3.36 11.08 -11.78
C LEU A 135 3.13 12.58 -11.59
N GLU A 136 4.04 13.43 -12.08
CA GLU A 136 3.88 14.89 -12.02
C GLU A 136 2.59 15.35 -12.73
N GLU A 137 2.27 14.75 -13.87
CA GLU A 137 1.03 15.04 -14.59
C GLU A 137 -0.22 14.47 -13.90
N GLU A 138 -0.13 13.28 -13.32
CA GLU A 138 -1.26 12.68 -12.59
C GLU A 138 -1.55 13.38 -11.26
N GLN A 139 -0.53 13.85 -10.55
CA GLN A 139 -0.67 14.61 -9.29
C GLN A 139 -1.45 15.90 -9.49
N LYS A 140 -1.36 16.53 -10.66
CA LYS A 140 -2.14 17.72 -11.03
C LYS A 140 -3.64 17.41 -11.22
N LYS A 141 -3.96 16.17 -11.60
CA LYS A 141 -5.32 15.75 -11.98
C LYS A 141 -6.05 15.05 -10.85
N THR A 142 -5.34 14.23 -10.07
CA THR A 142 -5.97 13.31 -9.11
C THR A 142 -5.18 13.15 -7.82
N PHE A 143 -5.89 12.88 -6.74
CA PHE A 143 -5.31 12.57 -5.42
C PHE A 143 -4.77 11.13 -5.32
N THR A 144 -5.14 10.25 -6.24
CA THR A 144 -4.74 8.84 -6.22
C THR A 144 -4.27 8.39 -7.59
N VAL A 145 -3.16 7.68 -7.64
CA VAL A 145 -2.63 7.05 -8.87
C VAL A 145 -2.91 5.55 -8.86
N LYS A 146 -3.09 4.99 -10.05
CA LYS A 146 -3.18 3.54 -10.25
C LYS A 146 -1.83 3.00 -10.71
N CYS A 147 -1.44 1.85 -10.19
CA CYS A 147 -0.32 1.10 -10.75
C CYS A 147 -0.61 0.76 -12.22
N LEU A 148 0.30 1.11 -13.13
CA LEU A 148 0.16 0.85 -14.57
C LEU A 148 0.07 -0.65 -14.89
N ASN A 149 0.55 -1.51 -14.00
CA ASN A 149 0.50 -2.96 -14.16
C ASN A 149 -0.70 -3.60 -13.43
N CYS A 150 -0.81 -3.44 -12.11
CA CYS A 150 -1.84 -4.13 -11.32
C CYS A 150 -3.12 -3.33 -11.06
N GLN A 151 -3.17 -2.06 -11.48
CA GLN A 151 -4.33 -1.17 -11.37
C GLN A 151 -4.81 -0.86 -9.94
N ARG A 152 -4.11 -1.35 -8.91
CA ARG A 152 -4.34 -0.97 -7.51
C ARG A 152 -3.96 0.49 -7.29
N ARG A 153 -4.65 1.15 -6.35
CA ARG A 153 -4.49 2.57 -6.06
C ARG A 153 -3.51 2.82 -4.92
N SER A 154 -2.80 3.93 -5.02
CA SER A 154 -2.04 4.58 -3.95
C SER A 154 -2.25 6.08 -4.02
N PHE A 155 -1.82 6.82 -3.00
CA PHE A 155 -1.84 8.29 -3.06
C PHE A 155 -0.88 8.77 -4.15
N SER A 156 -1.27 9.79 -4.91
CA SER A 156 -0.45 10.33 -6.00
C SER A 156 0.85 10.96 -5.47
N GLU A 157 0.78 11.51 -4.27
CA GLU A 157 1.90 12.11 -3.57
C GLU A 157 2.87 11.09 -2.96
N PHE A 158 2.35 9.91 -2.59
CA PHE A 158 3.11 8.78 -2.03
C PHE A 158 2.78 7.53 -2.82
N PRO A 159 3.21 7.48 -4.09
CA PRO A 159 2.95 6.33 -4.92
C PRO A 159 3.68 5.12 -4.33
N MET A 160 3.06 3.95 -4.41
CA MET A 160 3.69 2.70 -3.98
C MET A 160 4.70 2.19 -5.02
N PHE A 161 5.47 3.10 -5.63
CA PHE A 161 6.41 2.88 -6.73
C PHE A 161 7.83 3.19 -6.26
N TYR A 162 8.72 2.21 -6.31
CA TYR A 162 10.05 2.30 -5.72
C TYR A 162 11.14 1.75 -6.66
N PRO A 163 12.37 2.26 -6.59
CA PRO A 163 13.46 1.81 -7.45
C PRO A 163 13.93 0.41 -7.05
N ALA A 164 14.19 -0.46 -8.03
CA ALA A 164 14.64 -1.85 -7.83
C ALA A 164 15.96 -1.97 -7.04
N LYS A 165 16.77 -0.90 -7.00
CA LYS A 165 17.98 -0.78 -6.20
C LYS A 165 17.94 0.57 -5.48
N LEU A 166 18.06 0.57 -4.15
CA LEU A 166 18.20 1.77 -3.32
C LEU A 166 19.63 2.32 -3.39
#